data_AF-A0A2M7Y9U7-F1
#
_entry.id   AF-A0A2M7Y9U7-F1
#
_cell.length_a   1.000
_cell.length_b   1.000
_cell.length_c   1.000
_cell.angle_alpha   90.00
_cell.angle_beta   90.00
_cell.angle_gamma   90.00
#
_symmetry.space_group_name_H-M   'P 1'
#
loop_
_entity.id
_entity.type
_entity.pdbx_description
1 polymer ?
#
loop_
_entity_poly.entity_id
_entity_poly.type
_entity_poly.pdbx_seq_one_letter_code
_entity_poly.pdbx_strand_id
1 'polypeptide(L)'
;AKNACLALMPAALLTEEPLTLTNCPRLADIATMRALLESLGCEIASLREGRALAIAAERIANRTAHYDIVRKMRASILVLGPLLAREGAAVVSLPGGCAIGARPVDLHLSGFEKMGATLALREGYVHA
;
A
#
# COMPACT_ATOMS: atom_id res chain seq x y z
N ALA A 1 10.69 -10.65 8.38
CA ALA A 1 11.34 -9.33 8.63
C ALA A 1 10.35 -8.19 8.35
N LYS A 2 10.43 -7.05 9.05
CA LYS A 2 9.44 -5.95 8.95
C LYS A 2 9.28 -5.40 7.53
N ASN A 3 10.36 -4.92 6.92
CA ASN A 3 10.29 -4.27 5.60
C ASN A 3 9.86 -5.22 4.49
N ALA A 4 10.23 -6.50 4.58
CA ALA A 4 9.75 -7.52 3.66
C ALA A 4 8.22 -7.73 3.79
N CYS A 5 7.71 -7.81 5.02
CA CYS A 5 6.27 -7.92 5.25
C CYS A 5 5.51 -6.69 4.69
N LEU A 6 6.02 -5.47 4.91
CA LEU A 6 5.42 -4.25 4.39
C LEU A 6 5.39 -4.19 2.85
N ALA A 7 6.41 -4.73 2.17
CA ALA A 7 6.45 -4.80 0.72
C ALA A 7 5.52 -5.89 0.14
N LEU A 8 5.35 -7.01 0.86
CA LEU A 8 4.53 -8.14 0.42
C LEU A 8 3.04 -7.95 0.70
N MET A 9 2.65 -7.23 1.75
CA MET A 9 1.24 -7.00 2.10
C MET A 9 0.43 -6.38 0.95
N PRO A 10 0.89 -5.31 0.26
CA PRO A 10 0.20 -4.75 -0.90
C PRO A 10 0.11 -5.68 -2.10
N ALA A 11 0.95 -6.71 -2.20
CA ALA A 11 0.87 -7.66 -3.31
C ALA A 11 -0.45 -8.44 -3.33
N ALA A 12 -1.16 -8.52 -2.19
CA ALA A 12 -2.51 -9.09 -2.14
C ALA A 12 -3.51 -8.33 -3.00
N LEU A 13 -3.27 -7.03 -3.24
CA LEU A 13 -4.11 -6.23 -4.13
C LEU A 13 -4.00 -6.69 -5.59
N LEU A 14 -2.99 -7.47 -5.99
CA LEU A 14 -2.78 -7.89 -7.39
C LEU A 14 -3.67 -9.06 -7.83
N THR A 15 -4.40 -9.69 -6.92
CA THR A 15 -5.20 -10.89 -7.21
C THR A 15 -6.53 -10.88 -6.46
N GLU A 16 -7.52 -11.59 -6.99
CA GLU A 16 -8.78 -11.90 -6.32
C GLU A 16 -8.61 -13.05 -5.32
N GLU A 17 -7.62 -13.91 -5.52
CA GLU A 17 -7.37 -15.06 -4.67
C GLU A 17 -6.74 -14.65 -3.32
N PRO A 18 -7.13 -15.31 -2.21
CA PRO A 18 -6.52 -15.04 -0.92
C PRO A 18 -5.05 -15.49 -0.90
N LEU A 19 -4.20 -14.70 -0.24
CA LEU A 19 -2.83 -15.10 0.05
C LEU A 19 -2.56 -15.13 1.55
N THR A 20 -1.60 -15.98 1.96
CA THR A 20 -1.15 -16.06 3.35
C THR A 20 0.31 -15.66 3.47
N LEU A 21 0.56 -14.58 4.20
CA LEU A 21 1.92 -14.21 4.62
C LEU A 21 2.23 -14.88 5.95
N THR A 22 3.34 -15.60 6.02
CA THR A 22 3.82 -16.22 7.26
C THR A 22 5.03 -15.47 7.81
N ASN A 23 5.33 -15.70 9.09
CA ASN A 23 6.44 -15.04 9.79
C ASN A 23 6.31 -13.50 9.80
N CYS A 24 5.07 -13.02 9.94
CA CYS A 24 4.75 -11.61 10.06
C CYS A 24 5.07 -11.13 11.48
N PRO A 25 5.86 -10.06 11.65
CA PRO A 25 6.12 -9.50 12.97
C PRO A 25 4.92 -8.68 13.45
N ARG A 26 4.68 -8.64 14.76
CA ARG A 26 3.62 -7.84 15.37
C ARG A 26 4.14 -6.44 15.72
N LEU A 27 4.07 -5.52 14.76
CA LEU A 27 4.60 -4.16 14.88
C LEU A 27 3.57 -3.12 14.43
N ALA A 28 3.70 -1.88 14.91
CA ALA A 28 2.80 -0.79 14.57
C ALA A 28 2.72 -0.52 13.05
N ASP A 29 3.85 -0.63 12.33
CA ASP A 29 3.88 -0.48 10.87
C ASP A 29 3.00 -1.54 10.17
N ILE A 30 3.01 -2.79 10.67
CA ILE A 30 2.19 -3.89 10.12
C ILE A 30 0.71 -3.64 10.39
N ALA A 31 0.37 -3.14 11.58
CA ALA A 31 -1.00 -2.73 11.90
C ALA A 31 -1.48 -1.55 11.03
N THR A 32 -0.59 -0.59 10.73
CA THR A 32 -0.90 0.55 9.86
C THR A 32 -1.13 0.12 8.42
N MET A 33 -0.28 -0.77 7.89
CA MET A 33 -0.48 -1.34 6.55
C MET A 33 -1.76 -2.18 6.48
N ARG A 34 -2.08 -2.95 7.52
CA ARG A 34 -3.36 -3.66 7.63
C ARG A 34 -4.54 -2.70 7.50
N ALA A 35 -4.57 -1.64 8.31
CA ALA A 35 -5.65 -0.66 8.29
C ALA A 35 -5.79 0.04 6.92
N LEU A 36 -4.66 0.28 6.24
CA LEU A 36 -4.66 0.80 4.88
C LEU A 36 -5.34 -0.18 3.91
N LEU A 37 -4.93 -1.45 3.92
CA LEU A 37 -5.48 -2.47 3.03
C LEU A 37 -6.96 -2.72 3.30
N GLU A 38 -7.37 -2.76 4.58
CA GLU A 38 -8.77 -2.83 4.98
C GLU A 38 -9.56 -1.62 4.44
N SER A 39 -9.00 -0.41 4.45
CA SER A 39 -9.66 0.78 3.87
C SER A 39 -9.80 0.75 2.34
N LEU A 40 -9.03 -0.11 1.66
CA LEU A 40 -9.10 -0.34 0.21
C LEU A 40 -10.07 -1.50 -0.13
N GLY A 41 -10.60 -2.20 0.88
CA GLY A 41 -11.54 -3.31 0.71
C GLY A 41 -10.96 -4.69 0.97
N CYS A 42 -9.71 -4.81 1.46
CA CYS A 42 -9.16 -6.12 1.81
C CYS A 42 -9.74 -6.66 3.12
N GLU A 43 -9.97 -7.96 3.17
CA GLU A 43 -10.25 -8.69 4.41
C GLU A 43 -8.97 -9.33 4.93
N ILE A 44 -8.64 -9.09 6.21
CA ILE A 44 -7.38 -9.58 6.78
C ILE A 44 -7.61 -10.32 8.09
N ALA A 45 -7.30 -11.61 8.12
CA ALA A 45 -7.35 -12.43 9.33
C ALA A 45 -5.94 -12.65 9.92
N SER A 46 -5.82 -12.47 11.25
CA SER A 46 -4.61 -12.88 11.98
C SER A 46 -4.68 -14.37 12.30
N LEU A 47 -3.65 -15.12 11.90
CA LEU A 47 -3.50 -16.55 12.16
C LEU A 47 -2.27 -16.80 13.05
N ARG A 48 -2.21 -17.99 13.67
CA ARG A 48 -1.04 -18.45 14.45
C ARG A 48 -0.56 -17.41 15.48
N GLU A 49 -1.49 -16.88 16.28
CA GLU A 49 -1.21 -15.86 17.30
C GLU A 49 -0.60 -14.56 16.71
N GLY A 50 -1.03 -14.21 15.51
CA GLY A 50 -0.58 -13.02 14.78
C GLY A 50 0.78 -13.16 14.09
N ARG A 51 1.30 -14.38 13.97
CA ARG A 51 2.54 -14.67 13.20
C ARG A 51 2.28 -14.95 11.72
N ALA A 52 1.03 -15.06 11.31
CA ALA A 52 0.63 -15.16 9.92
C ALA A 52 -0.60 -14.27 9.65
N LEU A 53 -0.70 -13.76 8.43
CA LEU A 53 -1.80 -12.93 7.95
C LEU A 53 -2.40 -13.58 6.70
N ALA A 54 -3.68 -13.93 6.74
CA ALA A 54 -4.44 -14.24 5.53
C ALA A 54 -5.07 -12.95 5.02
N ILE A 55 -4.82 -12.60 3.77
CA ILE A 55 -5.26 -11.35 3.13
C ILE A 55 -6.04 -11.73 1.87
N ALA A 56 -7.30 -11.30 1.79
CA ALA A 56 -8.13 -11.45 0.61
C ALA A 56 -8.50 -10.07 0.07
N ALA A 57 -8.42 -9.90 -1.26
CA ALA A 57 -8.78 -8.68 -1.95
C ALA A 57 -9.67 -9.01 -3.15
N GLU A 58 -10.77 -9.75 -2.93
CA GLU A 58 -11.68 -10.17 -4.00
C GLU A 58 -12.18 -8.97 -4.81
N ARG A 59 -12.50 -7.85 -4.12
CA ARG A 59 -12.86 -6.58 -4.76
C ARG A 59 -12.13 -5.42 -4.12
N ILE A 60 -11.59 -4.53 -4.94
CA ILE A 60 -11.11 -3.23 -4.48
C ILE A 60 -12.31 -2.29 -4.33
N ALA A 61 -12.71 -2.02 -3.08
CA ALA A 61 -13.85 -1.17 -2.77
C ALA A 61 -13.51 0.33 -2.86
N ASN A 62 -12.24 0.67 -2.68
CA ASN A 62 -11.74 2.04 -2.72
C ASN A 62 -10.34 2.07 -3.32
N ARG A 63 -10.08 3.02 -4.22
CA ARG A 63 -8.77 3.21 -4.87
C ARG A 63 -7.96 4.35 -4.24
N THR A 64 -8.43 4.87 -3.11
CA THR A 64 -7.86 6.04 -2.43
C THR A 64 -7.11 5.67 -1.17
N ALA A 65 -5.80 5.90 -1.14
CA ALA A 65 -4.99 5.83 0.08
C ALA A 65 -4.91 7.21 0.74
N HIS A 66 -5.74 7.41 1.76
CA HIS A 66 -5.94 8.72 2.40
C HIS A 66 -4.74 9.20 3.23
N TYR A 67 -4.58 10.52 3.25
CA TYR A 67 -3.52 11.24 3.98
C TYR A 67 -3.37 10.79 5.44
N ASP A 68 -4.46 10.58 6.18
CA ASP A 68 -4.41 10.24 7.60
C ASP A 68 -3.70 8.92 7.90
N ILE A 69 -3.70 7.99 6.95
CA ILE A 69 -2.97 6.73 7.04
C ILE A 69 -1.56 6.91 6.48
N VAL A 70 -1.42 7.51 5.30
CA VAL A 70 -0.12 7.66 4.63
C VAL A 70 0.85 8.51 5.44
N ARG A 71 0.39 9.58 6.10
CA ARG A 71 1.24 10.45 6.94
C ARG A 71 1.85 9.71 8.13
N LYS A 72 1.22 8.63 8.61
CA LYS A 72 1.71 7.82 9.73
C LYS A 72 2.84 6.89 9.30
N MET A 73 2.82 6.44 8.04
CA MET A 73 3.79 5.48 7.54
C MET A 73 4.06 5.68 6.05
N ARG A 74 5.27 6.15 5.74
CA ARG A 74 5.73 6.39 4.36
C ARG A 74 5.62 5.17 3.44
N ALA A 75 5.81 3.96 3.96
CA ALA A 75 5.71 2.70 3.20
C ALA A 75 4.31 2.47 2.59
N SER A 76 3.29 3.24 3.02
CA SER A 76 1.95 3.20 2.44
C SER A 76 1.94 3.50 0.93
N ILE A 77 2.93 4.22 0.39
CA ILE A 77 3.04 4.49 -1.06
C ILE A 77 3.12 3.20 -1.90
N LEU A 78 3.50 2.06 -1.30
CA LEU A 78 3.63 0.78 -1.99
C LEU A 78 2.30 0.21 -2.50
N VAL A 79 1.15 0.74 -2.08
CA VAL A 79 -0.15 0.35 -2.66
C VAL A 79 -0.40 0.97 -4.03
N LEU A 80 0.33 2.03 -4.41
CA LEU A 80 0.15 2.72 -5.70
C LEU A 80 0.33 1.76 -6.88
N GLY A 81 1.40 0.97 -6.88
CA GLY A 81 1.70 0.04 -7.97
C GLY A 81 0.63 -1.04 -8.15
N PRO A 82 0.30 -1.82 -7.10
CA PRO A 82 -0.75 -2.83 -7.19
C PRO A 82 -2.13 -2.30 -7.55
N LEU A 83 -2.53 -1.14 -7.00
CA LEU A 83 -3.81 -0.52 -7.37
C LEU A 83 -3.82 -0.12 -8.85
N LEU A 84 -2.77 0.55 -9.32
CA LEU A 84 -2.66 0.97 -10.71
C LEU A 84 -2.64 -0.23 -11.66
N ALA A 85 -1.91 -1.30 -11.31
CA ALA A 85 -1.82 -2.51 -12.12
C ALA A 85 -3.16 -3.25 -12.23
N ARG A 86 -3.96 -3.29 -11.16
CA ARG A 86 -5.22 -4.04 -11.13
C ARG A 86 -6.43 -3.23 -11.59
N GLU A 87 -6.53 -1.99 -11.16
CA GLU A 87 -7.70 -1.14 -11.37
C GLU A 87 -7.52 -0.12 -12.50
N GLY A 88 -6.29 0.04 -13.01
CA GLY A 88 -5.95 1.05 -14.03
C GLY A 88 -5.98 2.49 -13.52
N ALA A 89 -6.30 2.70 -12.23
CA ALA A 89 -6.35 4.01 -11.60
C ALA A 89 -6.09 3.91 -10.09
N ALA A 90 -5.49 4.95 -9.51
CA ALA A 90 -5.24 5.04 -8.06
C ALA A 90 -5.12 6.50 -7.60
N VAL A 91 -5.55 6.78 -6.36
CA VAL A 91 -5.39 8.09 -5.72
C VAL A 91 -4.63 7.92 -4.41
N VAL A 92 -3.34 8.25 -4.39
CA VAL A 92 -2.48 7.98 -3.22
C VAL A 92 -1.88 9.26 -2.69
N SER A 93 -2.11 9.56 -1.41
CA SER A 93 -1.47 10.71 -0.76
C SER A 93 0.05 10.55 -0.83
N LEU A 94 0.76 11.64 -1.10
CA LEU A 94 2.20 11.66 -1.05
C LEU A 94 2.67 11.62 0.41
N PRO A 95 3.70 10.81 0.74
CA PRO A 95 4.35 10.90 2.02
C PRO A 95 4.98 12.29 2.19
N GLY A 96 4.74 12.93 3.33
CA GLY A 96 5.38 14.19 3.68
C GLY A 96 6.87 14.05 4.03
N GLY A 97 7.41 15.11 4.66
CA GLY A 97 8.80 15.14 5.13
C GLY A 97 9.11 14.05 6.16
N CYS A 98 10.37 13.59 6.18
CA CYS A 98 10.88 12.62 7.15
C CYS A 98 12.03 13.26 7.94
N ALA A 99 12.02 13.15 9.27
CA ALA A 99 13.06 13.75 10.12
C ALA A 99 14.48 13.21 9.86
N ILE A 100 14.58 12.03 9.25
CA ILE A 100 15.86 11.40 8.89
C ILE A 100 16.50 12.11 7.68
N GLY A 101 15.71 12.79 6.85
CA GLY A 101 16.19 13.50 5.67
C GLY A 101 15.23 13.44 4.49
N ALA A 102 15.68 14.02 3.38
CA ALA A 102 14.93 14.01 2.13
C ALA A 102 14.77 12.58 1.61
N ARG A 103 13.51 12.19 1.40
CA ARG A 103 13.16 10.92 0.78
C ARG A 103 12.12 11.28 -0.28
N PRO A 104 12.49 11.54 -1.53
CA PRO A 104 11.52 11.76 -2.59
C PRO A 104 10.89 10.43 -3.04
N VAL A 105 9.77 10.50 -3.75
CA VAL A 105 9.12 9.32 -4.40
C VAL A 105 9.12 9.45 -5.93
N ASP A 106 9.87 10.40 -6.45
CA ASP A 106 10.05 10.71 -7.88
C ASP A 106 10.40 9.47 -8.71
N LEU A 107 11.25 8.57 -8.19
CA LEU A 107 11.58 7.33 -8.89
C LEU A 107 10.38 6.38 -9.05
N HIS A 108 9.46 6.35 -8.08
CA HIS A 108 8.22 5.60 -8.23
C HIS A 108 7.36 6.19 -9.35
N LEU A 109 7.19 7.51 -9.33
CA LEU A 109 6.35 8.23 -10.30
C LEU A 109 6.90 8.09 -11.72
N SER A 110 8.19 8.40 -11.92
CA SER A 110 8.86 8.25 -13.21
C SER A 110 8.87 6.80 -13.71
N GLY A 111 8.95 5.82 -12.79
CA GLY A 111 8.84 4.41 -13.13
C GLY A 111 7.48 4.08 -13.74
N PHE A 112 6.38 4.52 -13.12
CA PHE A 112 5.03 4.28 -13.64
C PHE A 112 4.75 5.06 -14.93
N GLU A 113 5.20 6.30 -15.05
CA GLU A 113 5.07 7.09 -16.30
C GLU A 113 5.75 6.38 -17.48
N LYS A 114 6.95 5.82 -17.27
CA LYS A 114 7.66 5.02 -18.28
C LYS A 114 6.94 3.72 -18.65
N MET A 115 6.08 3.21 -17.76
CA MET A 115 5.21 2.07 -18.03
C MET A 115 3.88 2.47 -18.68
N GLY A 116 3.66 3.76 -18.96
CA GLY A 116 2.49 4.28 -19.66
C GLY A 116 1.42 4.90 -18.76
N ALA A 117 1.66 5.02 -17.46
CA ALA A 117 0.72 5.68 -16.54
C ALA A 117 0.68 7.20 -16.76
N THR A 118 -0.50 7.81 -16.65
CA THR A 118 -0.63 9.27 -16.65
C THR A 118 -0.78 9.74 -15.22
N LEU A 119 0.21 10.47 -14.70
CA LEU A 119 0.23 10.93 -13.31
C LEU A 119 -0.06 12.42 -13.21
N ALA A 120 -0.90 12.81 -12.24
CA ALA A 120 -1.12 14.21 -11.89
C ALA A 120 -1.02 14.40 -10.37
N LEU A 121 -0.24 15.38 -9.94
CA LEU A 121 -0.24 15.82 -8.54
C LEU A 121 -1.35 16.86 -8.32
N ARG A 122 -2.27 16.57 -7.39
CA ARG A 122 -3.32 17.51 -6.98
C ARG A 122 -3.44 17.46 -5.46
N GLU A 123 -3.35 18.60 -4.80
CA GLU A 123 -3.59 18.73 -3.35
C GLU A 123 -2.78 17.73 -2.48
N GLY A 124 -1.56 17.38 -2.91
CA GLY A 124 -0.72 16.41 -2.19
C GLY A 124 -1.03 14.94 -2.47
N TYR A 125 -1.90 14.63 -3.43
CA TYR A 125 -2.19 13.29 -3.92
C TYR A 125 -1.60 13.07 -5.31
N VAL A 126 -1.16 11.83 -5.56
CA VAL A 126 -0.91 11.30 -6.90
C VAL A 126 -2.21 10.73 -7.41
N HIS A 127 -2.70 11.29 -8.51
CA HIS A 127 -3.77 10.72 -9.32
C HIS A 127 -3.12 9.97 -10.48
N ALA A 128 -3.32 8.67 -10.53
CA ALA A 128 -2.87 7.76 -11.58
C ALA A 128 -4.07 7.09 -12.24
#